data_AF-A0A2A3YP51-F1
#
_entry.id   AF-A0A2A3YP51-F1
#
_cell.length_a   1.000
_cell.length_b   1.000
_cell.length_c   1.000
_cell.angle_alpha   90.00
_cell.angle_beta   90.00
_cell.angle_gamma   90.00
#
_symmetry.space_group_name_H-M   'P 1'
#
loop_
_entity.id
_entity.type
_entity.pdbx_description
1 polymer ?
#
loop_
_entity_poly.entity_id
_entity_poly.type
_entity_poly.pdbx_seq_one_letter_code
_entity_poly.pdbx_strand_id
1 'polypeptide(L)'
;MLSSIVSRARLLTVLLVALLFSASLAIAPQAADAAVKKPLDIVKIYYDPPGKDYAKNSLFTKEYIQVKNTGKSTLTLTGYVLRDSGPKKFAFPKGTKLKAGKTLTIRTGKGKNTASTLYWNNKGYVWNNTGDTARTYNAKGKLLESCTYKGGKHPKATKKTVRTTTTTAFC
;
A
#
# COMPACT_ATOMS: atom_id res chain seq x y z
N MET A 1 80.61 58.66 -16.15
CA MET A 1 80.50 57.92 -17.43
C MET A 1 79.12 57.27 -17.49
N LEU A 2 78.55 57.23 -18.69
CA LEU A 2 77.15 57.00 -19.05
C LEU A 2 76.57 55.66 -18.53
N SER A 3 75.32 55.64 -18.07
CA SER A 3 74.18 55.19 -18.91
C SER A 3 72.91 54.95 -18.10
N SER A 4 71.84 55.54 -18.63
CA SER A 4 70.44 55.51 -18.22
C SER A 4 69.78 54.15 -18.53
N ILE A 5 68.69 53.81 -17.84
CA ILE A 5 67.36 53.54 -18.43
C ILE A 5 66.31 53.36 -17.32
N VAL A 6 65.20 54.06 -17.55
CA VAL A 6 63.96 54.19 -16.78
C VAL A 6 63.06 52.98 -17.03
N SER A 7 62.30 52.51 -16.03
CA SER A 7 60.86 52.26 -16.22
C SER A 7 60.09 52.18 -14.91
N ARG A 8 58.98 52.92 -14.93
CA ARG A 8 58.03 53.21 -13.85
C ARG A 8 56.96 52.12 -13.79
N ALA A 9 56.50 51.75 -12.61
CA ALA A 9 55.08 51.50 -12.37
C ALA A 9 54.78 51.55 -10.86
N ARG A 10 54.05 52.60 -10.46
CA ARG A 10 53.36 52.72 -9.17
C ARG A 10 52.12 51.81 -9.21
N LEU A 11 51.70 51.27 -8.06
CA LEU A 11 50.33 51.44 -7.53
C LEU A 11 50.14 50.63 -6.23
N LEU A 12 49.76 51.36 -5.17
CA LEU A 12 49.22 50.86 -3.91
C LEU A 12 47.77 50.41 -4.10
N THR A 13 47.37 49.29 -3.48
CA THR A 13 45.98 49.08 -3.07
C THR A 13 45.91 48.11 -1.89
N VAL A 14 45.58 48.66 -0.73
CA VAL A 14 45.04 47.92 0.43
C VAL A 14 43.55 47.72 0.16
N LEU A 15 43.06 46.47 0.21
CA LEU A 15 41.62 46.20 0.30
C LEU A 15 41.36 45.29 1.50
N LEU A 16 40.72 45.86 2.52
CA LEU A 16 39.95 45.14 3.52
C LEU A 16 38.78 44.43 2.81
N VAL A 17 38.56 43.15 3.11
CA VAL A 17 37.28 42.50 2.82
C VAL A 17 36.71 41.96 4.12
N ALA A 18 35.73 42.68 4.65
CA ALA A 18 34.85 42.19 5.71
C ALA A 18 33.89 41.16 5.10
N LEU A 19 34.08 39.88 5.43
CA LEU A 19 33.17 38.81 5.04
C LEU A 19 31.97 38.78 6.00
N LEU A 20 30.83 39.24 5.50
CA LEU A 20 29.52 39.14 6.12
C LEU A 20 29.18 37.66 6.34
N PHE A 21 28.95 37.25 7.59
CA PHE A 21 28.31 35.98 7.91
C PHE A 21 26.84 36.05 7.45
N SER A 22 26.56 35.57 6.23
CA SER A 22 25.20 35.20 5.86
C SER A 22 24.84 33.90 6.57
N ALA A 23 24.22 34.04 7.74
CA ALA A 23 23.55 32.94 8.41
C ALA A 23 22.42 32.44 7.48
N SER A 24 22.74 31.41 6.70
CA SER A 24 21.74 30.70 5.92
C SER A 24 20.80 30.02 6.91
N LEU A 25 19.57 30.52 7.04
CA LEU A 25 18.47 29.77 7.64
C LEU A 25 18.29 28.53 6.78
N ALA A 26 18.88 27.42 7.21
CA ALA A 26 18.57 26.11 6.65
C ALA A 26 17.06 25.91 6.81
N ILE A 27 16.33 25.97 5.69
CA ILE A 27 14.98 25.43 5.62
C ILE A 27 15.16 23.93 5.80
N ALA A 28 15.10 23.46 7.05
CA ALA A 28 14.97 22.05 7.32
C ALA A 28 13.76 21.54 6.52
N PRO A 29 13.82 20.39 5.83
CA PRO A 29 12.66 19.83 5.18
C PRO A 29 11.59 19.63 6.26
N GLN A 30 10.60 20.50 6.23
CA GLN A 30 9.53 20.55 7.19
C GLN A 30 8.73 19.26 7.03
N ALA A 31 8.74 18.42 8.08
CA ALA A 31 7.87 17.25 8.23
C ALA A 31 7.77 16.41 6.95
N ALA A 32 8.79 15.61 6.67
CA ALA A 32 8.57 14.36 5.96
C ALA A 32 7.50 13.57 6.72
N ASP A 33 6.26 13.70 6.24
CA ASP A 33 5.10 12.82 6.39
C ASP A 33 5.27 11.90 7.60
N ALA A 34 4.78 12.31 8.79
CA ALA A 34 4.77 11.46 9.97
C ALA A 34 4.22 10.09 9.55
N ALA A 35 5.11 9.11 9.44
CA ALA A 35 4.81 7.87 8.75
C ALA A 35 3.63 7.23 9.45
N VAL A 36 2.47 7.16 8.78
CA VAL A 36 1.31 6.46 9.33
C VAL A 36 1.76 5.04 9.63
N LYS A 37 1.74 4.67 10.92
CA LYS A 37 2.31 3.40 11.42
C LYS A 37 1.69 2.18 10.73
N LYS A 38 0.46 2.34 10.21
CA LYS A 38 -0.34 1.38 9.44
C LYS A 38 -1.00 2.08 8.25
N PRO A 39 -0.30 2.30 7.12
CA PRO A 39 -0.87 3.06 6.00
C PRO A 39 -1.77 2.20 5.10
N LEU A 40 -1.95 0.90 5.40
CA LEU A 40 -2.72 -0.03 4.59
C LEU A 40 -3.62 -0.88 5.48
N ASP A 41 -4.90 -0.52 5.53
CA ASP A 41 -5.91 -1.20 6.34
C ASP A 41 -6.75 -2.14 5.47
N ILE A 42 -7.29 -3.18 6.10
CA ILE A 42 -8.30 -4.05 5.51
C ILE A 42 -9.65 -3.44 5.86
N VAL A 43 -10.49 -3.15 4.85
CA VAL A 43 -11.78 -2.47 5.09
C VAL A 43 -12.99 -3.36 4.85
N LYS A 44 -12.83 -4.40 4.02
CA LYS A 44 -13.93 -5.30 3.67
C LYS A 44 -13.42 -6.65 3.22
N ILE A 45 -14.06 -7.72 3.68
CA ILE A 45 -13.83 -9.09 3.19
C ILE A 45 -15.17 -9.66 2.76
N TYR A 46 -15.31 -9.98 1.47
CA TYR A 46 -16.46 -10.70 0.93
C TYR A 46 -16.08 -12.16 0.73
N TYR A 47 -16.53 -12.99 1.66
CA TYR A 47 -15.98 -14.34 1.87
C TYR A 47 -16.94 -15.47 1.49
N ASP A 48 -18.25 -15.23 1.42
CA ASP A 48 -19.24 -16.28 1.18
C ASP A 48 -20.20 -15.90 0.04
N PRO A 49 -19.78 -16.00 -1.23
CA PRO A 49 -20.64 -15.71 -2.36
C PRO A 49 -21.85 -16.68 -2.46
N PRO A 50 -23.01 -16.23 -2.99
CA PRO A 50 -24.16 -17.10 -3.21
C PRO A 50 -23.84 -18.32 -4.09
N GLY A 51 -24.34 -19.48 -3.65
CA GLY A 51 -24.19 -20.78 -4.31
C GLY A 51 -23.57 -21.84 -3.40
N LYS A 52 -23.64 -23.11 -3.80
CA LYS A 52 -23.01 -24.21 -3.06
C LYS A 52 -21.52 -24.22 -3.34
N ASP A 53 -20.69 -24.26 -2.31
CA ASP A 53 -19.24 -24.39 -2.49
C ASP A 53 -18.87 -25.83 -2.76
N TYR A 54 -18.25 -26.08 -3.91
CA TYR A 54 -17.67 -27.36 -4.25
C TYR A 54 -16.53 -27.12 -5.24
N ALA A 55 -15.49 -27.94 -5.15
CA ALA A 55 -14.21 -27.71 -5.83
C ALA A 55 -14.27 -27.54 -7.36
N LYS A 56 -15.38 -27.98 -8.00
CA LYS A 56 -15.59 -27.89 -9.45
C LYS A 56 -16.31 -26.60 -9.89
N ASN A 57 -16.78 -25.78 -8.96
CA ASN A 57 -17.37 -24.48 -9.30
C ASN A 57 -16.31 -23.36 -9.33
N SER A 58 -16.63 -22.24 -9.96
CA SER A 58 -15.77 -21.04 -10.00
C SER A 58 -16.24 -19.95 -9.04
N LEU A 59 -16.99 -20.28 -7.98
CA LEU A 59 -17.54 -19.26 -7.07
C LEU A 59 -16.47 -18.56 -6.24
N PHE A 60 -15.32 -19.21 -6.01
CA PHE A 60 -14.15 -18.55 -5.42
C PHE A 60 -13.75 -17.27 -6.18
N THR A 61 -14.05 -17.13 -7.47
CA THR A 61 -13.76 -15.90 -8.23
C THR A 61 -14.56 -14.68 -7.75
N LYS A 62 -15.67 -14.92 -7.04
CA LYS A 62 -16.53 -13.89 -6.48
C LYS A 62 -16.04 -13.39 -5.12
N GLU A 63 -15.19 -14.16 -4.43
CA GLU A 63 -14.54 -13.74 -3.20
C GLU A 63 -13.57 -12.59 -3.45
N TYR A 64 -13.54 -11.63 -2.53
CA TYR A 64 -12.58 -10.53 -2.58
C TYR A 64 -12.33 -9.93 -1.20
N ILE A 65 -11.21 -9.23 -1.11
CA ILE A 65 -10.88 -8.35 0.01
C ILE A 65 -10.61 -6.94 -0.53
N GLN A 66 -10.90 -5.94 0.27
CA GLN A 66 -10.58 -4.55 -0.02
C GLN A 66 -9.60 -4.02 1.00
N VAL A 67 -8.55 -3.38 0.51
CA VAL A 67 -7.57 -2.67 1.32
C VAL A 67 -7.59 -1.19 0.98
N LYS A 68 -7.39 -0.33 1.98
CA LYS A 68 -7.42 1.13 1.83
C LYS A 68 -6.10 1.73 2.26
N ASN A 69 -5.60 2.67 1.47
CA ASN A 69 -4.52 3.54 1.93
C ASN A 69 -5.10 4.61 2.86
N THR A 70 -4.84 4.50 4.16
CA THR A 70 -5.30 5.44 5.19
C THR A 70 -4.30 6.57 5.46
N GLY A 71 -3.14 6.53 4.80
CA GLY A 71 -2.16 7.61 4.80
C GLY A 71 -2.58 8.84 3.98
N LYS A 72 -1.77 9.90 4.12
CA LYS A 72 -1.96 11.18 3.41
C LYS A 72 -1.25 11.24 2.05
N SER A 73 -0.36 10.28 1.77
CA SER A 73 0.47 10.22 0.56
C SER A 73 0.20 8.94 -0.26
N THR A 74 0.69 8.88 -1.49
CA THR A 74 0.57 7.67 -2.33
C THR A 74 1.47 6.56 -1.78
N LEU A 75 0.88 5.39 -1.53
CA LEU A 75 1.57 4.23 -1.02
C LEU A 75 2.03 3.32 -2.17
N THR A 76 3.31 2.99 -2.22
CA THR A 76 3.84 1.97 -3.13
C THR A 76 3.83 0.61 -2.43
N LEU A 77 3.12 -0.36 -3.01
CA LEU A 77 2.86 -1.67 -2.41
C LEU A 77 3.86 -2.75 -2.84
N THR A 78 4.94 -2.39 -3.54
CA THR A 78 6.01 -3.34 -3.87
C THR A 78 6.54 -4.02 -2.60
N GLY A 79 6.54 -5.35 -2.59
CA GLY A 79 7.00 -6.14 -1.44
C GLY A 79 5.96 -6.33 -0.32
N TYR A 80 4.81 -5.65 -0.39
CA TYR A 80 3.71 -5.88 0.56
C TYR A 80 3.10 -7.25 0.33
N VAL A 81 2.48 -7.77 1.39
CA VAL A 81 1.87 -9.10 1.39
C VAL A 81 0.51 -9.06 2.08
N LEU A 82 -0.45 -9.78 1.52
CA LEU A 82 -1.71 -10.15 2.16
C LEU A 82 -1.73 -11.67 2.42
N ARG A 83 -2.21 -12.09 3.59
CA ARG A 83 -2.33 -13.51 3.98
C ARG A 83 -3.70 -13.81 4.60
N ASP A 84 -4.15 -15.03 4.44
CA ASP A 84 -5.22 -15.62 5.25
C ASP A 84 -4.65 -16.19 6.57
N SER A 85 -5.48 -16.93 7.32
CA SER A 85 -5.05 -17.70 8.48
C SER A 85 -4.21 -18.92 8.11
N GLY A 86 -4.39 -19.44 6.89
CA GLY A 86 -3.69 -20.60 6.34
C GLY A 86 -2.41 -20.29 5.53
N PRO A 87 -2.10 -21.11 4.52
CA PRO A 87 -0.89 -20.98 3.71
C PRO A 87 -1.03 -19.97 2.57
N LYS A 88 -2.21 -19.39 2.32
CA LYS A 88 -2.42 -18.54 1.15
C LYS A 88 -1.72 -17.19 1.34
N LYS A 89 -0.96 -16.80 0.32
CA LYS A 89 -0.23 -15.54 0.28
C LYS A 89 -0.45 -14.82 -1.05
N PHE A 90 -0.80 -13.55 -0.99
CA PHE A 90 -0.83 -12.63 -2.12
C PHE A 90 0.32 -11.64 -1.99
N ALA A 91 1.27 -11.67 -2.93
CA ALA A 91 2.28 -10.62 -3.06
C ALA A 91 1.73 -9.54 -3.99
N PHE A 92 1.73 -8.28 -3.55
CA PHE A 92 1.31 -7.18 -4.41
C PHE A 92 2.29 -7.05 -5.59
N PRO A 93 1.80 -6.91 -6.84
CA PRO A 93 2.66 -6.77 -8.01
C PRO A 93 3.61 -5.59 -7.87
N LYS A 94 4.85 -5.77 -8.34
CA LYS A 94 5.87 -4.70 -8.35
C LYS A 94 5.33 -3.45 -9.05
N GLY A 95 5.51 -2.29 -8.41
CA GLY A 95 5.07 -1.01 -8.95
C GLY A 95 3.59 -0.69 -8.70
N THR A 96 2.85 -1.54 -7.98
CA THR A 96 1.48 -1.21 -7.57
C THR A 96 1.49 0.02 -6.67
N LYS A 97 0.70 1.04 -7.02
CA LYS A 97 0.56 2.29 -6.28
C LYS A 97 -0.89 2.49 -5.87
N LEU A 98 -1.12 2.89 -4.62
CA LEU A 98 -2.43 3.20 -4.09
C LEU A 98 -2.44 4.64 -3.54
N LYS A 99 -3.18 5.53 -4.22
CA LYS A 99 -3.29 6.93 -3.81
C LYS A 99 -3.92 7.04 -2.40
N ALA A 100 -3.61 8.13 -1.70
CA ALA A 100 -4.17 8.45 -0.39
C ALA A 100 -5.70 8.34 -0.39
N GLY A 101 -6.26 7.70 0.63
CA GLY A 101 -7.70 7.49 0.81
C GLY A 101 -8.36 6.52 -0.19
N LYS A 102 -7.63 5.97 -1.16
CA LYS A 102 -8.19 5.06 -2.18
C LYS A 102 -8.18 3.61 -1.71
N THR A 103 -9.11 2.85 -2.28
CA THR A 103 -9.31 1.43 -2.02
C THR A 103 -8.88 0.59 -3.21
N LEU A 104 -8.22 -0.53 -2.95
CA LEU A 104 -7.82 -1.54 -3.91
C LEU A 104 -8.57 -2.84 -3.60
N THR A 105 -9.23 -3.42 -4.59
CA THR A 105 -9.91 -4.72 -4.45
C THR A 105 -8.99 -5.83 -4.92
N ILE A 106 -8.82 -6.88 -4.12
CA ILE A 106 -8.08 -8.09 -4.49
C ILE A 106 -9.09 -9.22 -4.60
N ARG A 107 -9.33 -9.69 -5.83
CA ARG A 107 -10.20 -10.84 -6.12
C ARG A 107 -9.41 -12.14 -6.06
N THR A 108 -10.00 -13.19 -5.48
CA THR A 108 -9.34 -14.50 -5.33
C THR A 108 -9.02 -15.16 -6.69
N GLY A 109 -9.94 -15.04 -7.66
CA GLY A 109 -9.82 -15.71 -8.96
C GLY A 109 -8.81 -15.10 -9.93
N LYS A 110 -8.90 -15.57 -11.19
CA LYS A 110 -8.15 -15.01 -12.32
C LYS A 110 -8.83 -13.77 -12.90
N GLY A 111 -8.02 -12.88 -13.48
CA GLY A 111 -8.50 -11.73 -14.24
C GLY A 111 -7.36 -10.80 -14.61
N LYS A 112 -7.70 -9.69 -15.29
CA LYS A 112 -6.74 -8.67 -15.70
C LYS A 112 -6.66 -7.56 -14.65
N ASN A 113 -5.47 -7.32 -14.11
CA ASN A 113 -5.24 -6.25 -13.15
C ASN A 113 -5.59 -4.88 -13.74
N THR A 114 -6.16 -4.01 -12.91
CA THR A 114 -6.45 -2.60 -13.19
C THR A 114 -5.90 -1.74 -12.06
N ALA A 115 -6.06 -0.42 -12.16
CA ALA A 115 -5.65 0.50 -11.10
C ALA A 115 -6.39 0.29 -9.77
N SER A 116 -7.59 -0.29 -9.78
CA SER A 116 -8.47 -0.46 -8.61
C SER A 116 -8.79 -1.92 -8.28
N THR A 117 -8.39 -2.87 -9.13
CA THR A 117 -8.63 -4.30 -8.90
C THR A 117 -7.42 -5.13 -9.28
N LEU A 118 -6.98 -5.99 -8.37
CA LEU A 118 -5.97 -7.01 -8.62
C LEU A 118 -6.60 -8.41 -8.51
N TYR A 119 -5.94 -9.37 -9.13
CA TYR A 119 -6.37 -10.77 -9.15
C TYR A 119 -5.28 -11.65 -8.55
N TRP A 120 -5.65 -12.44 -7.54
CA TRP A 120 -4.76 -13.39 -6.86
C TRP A 120 -4.39 -14.57 -7.77
N ASN A 121 -5.17 -14.83 -8.82
CA ASN A 121 -4.98 -15.97 -9.72
C ASN A 121 -5.00 -17.33 -8.99
N ASN A 122 -5.63 -17.40 -7.82
CA ASN A 122 -5.83 -18.64 -7.09
C ASN A 122 -6.97 -19.46 -7.76
N LYS A 123 -6.92 -20.78 -7.61
CA LYS A 123 -7.91 -21.72 -8.19
C LYS A 123 -8.85 -22.31 -7.14
N GLY A 124 -8.92 -21.72 -5.95
CA GLY A 124 -9.75 -22.21 -4.85
C GLY A 124 -10.14 -21.07 -3.93
N TYR A 125 -10.98 -21.41 -2.96
CA TYR A 125 -11.41 -20.50 -1.91
C TYR A 125 -10.21 -20.07 -1.07
N VAL A 126 -10.20 -18.80 -0.68
CA VAL A 126 -9.20 -18.24 0.25
C VAL A 126 -9.84 -17.92 1.58
N TRP A 127 -11.07 -17.38 1.56
CA TRP A 127 -11.71 -16.86 2.77
C TRP A 127 -12.71 -17.88 3.32
N ASN A 128 -12.47 -18.34 4.55
CA ASN A 128 -13.28 -19.41 5.12
C ASN A 128 -14.67 -18.92 5.56
N ASN A 129 -15.74 -19.61 5.13
CA ASN A 129 -17.12 -19.28 5.49
C ASN A 129 -17.44 -19.37 6.99
N THR A 130 -16.69 -20.17 7.75
CA THR A 130 -16.88 -20.35 9.20
C THR A 130 -16.13 -19.33 10.03
N GLY A 131 -15.31 -18.49 9.40
CA GLY A 131 -14.44 -17.52 10.05
C GLY A 131 -13.00 -17.65 9.59
N ASP A 132 -12.31 -16.52 9.51
CA ASP A 132 -10.94 -16.42 9.00
C ASP A 132 -10.24 -15.17 9.56
N THR A 133 -8.93 -15.08 9.35
CA THR A 133 -8.10 -13.93 9.72
C THR A 133 -7.27 -13.47 8.51
N ALA A 134 -7.58 -12.28 7.99
CA ALA A 134 -6.80 -11.61 6.96
C ALA A 134 -5.73 -10.72 7.59
N ARG A 135 -4.49 -10.79 7.08
CA ARG A 135 -3.35 -10.00 7.59
C ARG A 135 -2.59 -9.31 6.47
N THR A 136 -2.25 -8.04 6.65
CA THR A 136 -1.37 -7.28 5.74
C THR A 136 0.00 -7.07 6.36
N TYR A 137 1.05 -7.18 5.54
CA TYR A 137 2.43 -6.95 5.92
C TYR A 137 3.08 -5.97 4.97
N ASN A 138 3.93 -5.09 5.49
CA ASN A 138 4.72 -4.19 4.65
C ASN A 138 5.91 -4.91 4.00
N ALA A 139 6.66 -4.19 3.16
CA ALA A 139 7.83 -4.72 2.45
C ALA A 139 8.96 -5.26 3.35
N LYS A 140 9.00 -4.85 4.63
CA LYS A 140 9.96 -5.33 5.63
C LYS A 140 9.43 -6.53 6.43
N GLY A 141 8.26 -7.05 6.09
CA GLY A 141 7.61 -8.15 6.81
C GLY A 141 6.93 -7.75 8.12
N LYS A 142 6.80 -6.46 8.43
CA LYS A 142 6.09 -5.99 9.62
C LYS A 142 4.58 -6.08 9.38
N LEU A 143 3.88 -6.70 10.33
CA LEU A 143 2.41 -6.73 10.37
C LEU A 143 1.85 -5.31 10.45
N LEU A 144 0.90 -5.00 9.57
CA LEU A 144 0.17 -3.73 9.54
C LEU A 144 -1.24 -3.93 10.11
N GLU A 145 -2.04 -4.79 9.50
CA GLU A 145 -3.43 -5.02 9.90
C GLU A 145 -3.74 -6.51 10.07
N SER A 146 -4.66 -6.83 10.98
CA SER A 146 -5.11 -8.19 11.27
C SER A 146 -6.61 -8.19 11.53
N CYS A 147 -7.39 -8.49 10.51
CA CYS A 147 -8.84 -8.52 10.57
C CYS A 147 -9.35 -9.96 10.69
N THR A 148 -10.00 -10.27 11.79
CA THR A 148 -10.64 -11.57 12.03
C THR A 148 -12.16 -11.41 11.97
N TYR A 149 -12.83 -12.33 11.30
CA TYR A 149 -14.28 -12.41 11.32
C TYR A 149 -14.74 -13.79 11.78
N LYS A 150 -15.86 -13.80 12.49
CA LYS A 150 -16.61 -15.02 12.78
C LYS A 150 -17.65 -15.19 11.69
N GLY A 151 -17.47 -16.22 10.88
CA GLY A 151 -18.46 -16.61 9.88
C GLY A 151 -19.54 -17.51 10.48
N GLY A 152 -20.31 -18.18 9.64
CA GLY A 152 -21.35 -19.09 10.06
C GLY A 152 -21.79 -20.03 8.96
N LYS A 153 -22.44 -21.14 9.34
CA LYS A 153 -23.15 -21.99 8.39
C LYS A 153 -24.41 -21.26 7.95
N HIS A 154 -24.31 -20.46 6.91
CA HIS A 154 -25.48 -19.82 6.33
C HIS A 154 -26.14 -20.77 5.32
N PRO A 155 -27.48 -20.94 5.37
CA PRO A 155 -28.17 -21.61 4.28
C PRO A 155 -27.80 -20.90 2.97
N LYS A 156 -27.31 -21.68 2.00
CA LYS A 156 -26.88 -21.15 0.71
C LYS A 156 -28.13 -20.64 -0.01
N ALA A 157 -28.06 -19.44 -0.58
CA ALA A 157 -29.16 -18.88 -1.35
C ALA A 157 -29.49 -19.83 -2.52
N THR A 158 -30.77 -20.19 -2.63
CA THR A 158 -31.32 -20.92 -3.78
C THR A 158 -32.21 -19.97 -4.56
N LYS A 159 -32.71 -20.39 -5.74
CA LYS A 159 -33.75 -19.62 -6.46
C LYS A 159 -34.99 -19.32 -5.59
N LYS A 160 -35.21 -20.08 -4.52
CA LYS A 160 -36.37 -20.02 -3.63
C LYS A 160 -36.08 -19.35 -2.27
N THR A 161 -34.82 -19.07 -1.92
CA THR A 161 -34.43 -18.58 -0.60
C THR A 161 -33.48 -17.38 -0.71
N VAL A 162 -33.94 -16.22 -0.24
CA VAL A 162 -33.11 -15.01 -0.11
C VAL A 162 -32.23 -15.15 1.14
N ARG A 163 -30.94 -14.84 1.02
CA ARG A 163 -29.99 -14.93 2.13
C ARG A 163 -30.16 -13.74 3.07
N THR A 164 -30.31 -13.98 4.37
CA THR A 164 -30.48 -12.94 5.41
C THR A 164 -29.24 -12.67 6.27
N THR A 165 -28.06 -13.22 5.94
CA THR A 165 -26.86 -13.05 6.79
C THR A 165 -25.59 -12.62 6.07
N THR A 166 -24.79 -11.87 6.82
CA THR A 166 -23.58 -11.10 6.54
C THR A 166 -22.45 -11.87 5.82
N THR A 167 -22.53 -11.96 4.50
CA THR A 167 -21.45 -12.49 3.60
C THR A 167 -20.22 -11.58 3.49
N THR A 168 -20.20 -10.51 4.30
CA THR A 168 -19.23 -9.43 4.26
C THR A 168 -18.77 -9.12 5.67
N ALA A 169 -17.49 -9.25 5.96
CA ALA A 169 -16.90 -8.68 7.16
C ALA A 169 -16.38 -7.26 6.88
N PHE A 170 -16.45 -6.41 7.90
CA PHE A 170 -15.84 -5.08 7.90
C PHE A 170 -14.81 -5.00 9.02
N CYS A 171 -13.79 -4.23 8.72
CA CYS A 171 -12.73 -3.77 9.59
C CYS A 171 -12.51 -2.29 9.21
#